data_AF-A0AAD5N3A1-F1
#
_entry.id   AF-A0AAD5N3A1-F1
#
_cell.length_a   1.000
_cell.length_b   1.000
_cell.length_c   1.000
_cell.angle_alpha   90.00
_cell.angle_beta   90.00
_cell.angle_gamma   90.00
#
_symmetry.space_group_name_H-M   'P 1'
#
loop_
_entity.id
_entity.type
_entity.pdbx_description
1 polymer ?
#
loop_
_entity_poly.entity_id
_entity_poly.type
_entity_poly.pdbx_seq_one_letter_code
_entity_poly.pdbx_strand_id
1 'polypeptide(L)'
;MHFVKKVPTTDEEKAVKEKERAIKLKTFCTVRDRIFEKRARGELDDEILSLTQKLLEKNPDVYTFWNIRRETIIKKIEASKDSEVASDPQESTKIENMLREELFLSQLCIEANNKSYSAWFHRGWVLQQQRHPDVKEELGLCEKALKLDCRNFHTWDHRRVVAKLCHLGRPEELEFSNRLIAQNFSNYSAWHYRGVLHLKADSTNECVHDTIINDDLKKVTSAFFTDPDDQSAWVYTRFLLEMDSRRVFSKPKSLIPCVPLTVSFHGDNTTVVMSKACTLDVLLSFITTSEDASPWKGISTLSPQPKSARIWQCVSRIPCSVRPNLGEDFIDLLLEAFDATTSDRDVGTVAKKVRDSCVELISLEPKNTWVHYVYTLCLLEIDPITHHDEILSQLEMLATELDVNRREIYRKMASRQRFNQALRAKTNGRMIIEDLVDGKTTNLSLREAKLTSLDGVELLAGLVTTLDVSGNHLTNLDEVLLPNLEYLTANENPIERLLPNITLCNVKFLSLGACHINDMDCVVPALRSMCSLERFLYCETPLVSKTECLAKELPSVRLIPHYL
;
A
#
# COMPACT_ATOMS: atom_id res chain seq x y z
N MET A 1 21.89 -1.05 16.09
CA MET A 1 22.04 -0.85 17.55
C MET A 1 20.75 -0.23 18.07
N HIS A 2 19.96 -0.95 18.86
CA HIS A 2 18.76 -0.43 19.51
C HIS A 2 18.93 -0.52 21.04
N PHE A 3 18.32 0.40 21.78
CA PHE A 3 18.25 0.40 23.26
C PHE A 3 19.59 0.44 24.03
N VAL A 4 20.68 0.89 23.40
CA VAL A 4 21.92 1.17 24.15
C VAL A 4 21.71 2.45 24.96
N LYS A 5 21.34 2.29 26.24
CA LYS A 5 21.26 3.41 27.18
C LYS A 5 22.62 4.10 27.24
N LYS A 6 22.65 5.41 27.01
CA LYS A 6 23.85 6.22 27.24
C LYS A 6 24.09 6.28 28.74
N VAL A 7 25.01 5.47 29.23
CA VAL A 7 25.46 5.51 30.62
C VAL A 7 26.65 6.48 30.71
N PRO A 8 26.59 7.54 31.55
CA PRO A 8 27.76 8.36 31.85
C PRO A 8 28.85 7.44 32.39
N THR A 9 29.98 7.39 31.69
CA THR A 9 31.12 6.53 32.03
C THR A 9 32.32 7.43 32.27
N THR A 10 33.07 7.15 33.34
CA THR A 10 34.31 7.88 33.64
C THR A 10 35.36 7.59 32.57
N ASP A 11 36.36 8.46 32.43
CA ASP A 11 37.39 8.26 31.40
C ASP A 11 38.26 7.02 31.69
N GLU A 12 38.41 6.63 32.97
CA GLU A 12 39.04 5.37 33.37
C GLU A 12 38.22 4.15 32.93
N GLU A 13 36.90 4.14 33.14
CA GLU A 13 36.02 3.06 32.69
C GLU A 13 35.96 2.95 31.17
N LYS A 14 36.02 4.08 30.44
CA LYS A 14 36.13 4.08 28.97
C LYS A 14 37.43 3.44 28.52
N ALA A 15 38.56 3.80 29.13
CA ALA A 15 39.88 3.25 28.78
C ALA A 15 39.94 1.73 29.02
N VAL A 16 39.35 1.23 30.11
CA VAL A 16 39.24 -0.22 30.37
C VAL A 16 38.39 -0.91 29.31
N LYS A 17 37.20 -0.37 28.99
CA LYS A 17 36.32 -0.92 27.94
C LYS A 17 36.97 -0.89 26.56
N GLU A 18 37.75 0.12 26.23
CA GLU A 18 38.48 0.21 24.96
C GLU A 18 39.58 -0.85 24.87
N LYS A 19 40.35 -1.09 25.93
CA LYS A 19 41.33 -2.17 25.98
C LYS A 19 40.67 -3.54 25.79
N GLU A 20 39.56 -3.80 26.47
CA GLU A 20 38.81 -5.05 26.28
C GLU A 20 38.27 -5.22 24.86
N ARG A 21 37.74 -4.14 24.26
CA ARG A 21 37.27 -4.13 22.88
C ARG A 21 38.41 -4.37 21.89
N ALA A 22 39.58 -3.78 22.11
CA ALA A 22 40.75 -3.98 21.26
C ALA A 22 41.22 -5.44 21.27
N ILE A 23 41.23 -6.10 22.44
CA ILE A 23 41.56 -7.53 22.56
C ILE A 23 40.54 -8.38 21.79
N LYS A 24 39.24 -8.13 22.01
CA LYS A 24 38.16 -8.85 21.30
C LYS A 24 38.23 -8.64 19.78
N LEU A 25 38.52 -7.41 19.34
CA LEU A 25 38.66 -7.07 17.93
C LEU A 25 39.85 -7.78 17.30
N LYS A 26 41.00 -7.84 18.00
CA LYS A 26 42.17 -8.57 17.52
C LYS A 26 41.83 -10.04 17.28
N THR A 27 41.20 -10.70 18.25
CA THR A 27 40.76 -12.10 18.11
C THR A 27 39.77 -12.26 16.95
N PHE A 28 38.81 -11.36 16.81
CA PHE A 28 37.86 -11.37 15.70
C PHE A 28 38.57 -11.28 14.34
N CYS A 29 39.49 -10.32 14.17
CA CYS A 29 40.24 -10.15 12.93
C CYS A 29 41.07 -11.39 12.60
N THR A 30 41.81 -11.95 13.56
CA THR A 30 42.60 -13.17 13.35
C THR A 30 41.74 -14.34 12.87
N VAL A 31 40.60 -14.59 13.52
CA VAL A 31 39.71 -15.70 13.15
C VAL A 31 39.05 -15.44 11.79
N ARG A 32 38.62 -14.20 11.52
CA ARG A 32 38.04 -13.78 10.25
C ARG A 32 39.02 -14.01 9.10
N ASP A 33 40.26 -13.56 9.25
CA ASP A 33 41.28 -13.64 8.19
C ASP A 33 41.60 -15.10 7.88
N ARG A 34 41.69 -15.95 8.91
CA ARG A 34 41.83 -17.40 8.73
C ARG A 34 40.66 -18.02 7.96
N ILE A 35 39.42 -17.63 8.25
CA ILE A 35 38.23 -18.11 7.52
C ILE A 35 38.33 -17.75 6.04
N PHE A 36 38.67 -16.50 5.71
CA PHE A 36 38.76 -16.04 4.33
C PHE A 36 39.91 -16.69 3.57
N GLU A 37 41.06 -16.88 4.21
CA GLU A 37 42.19 -17.62 3.63
C GLU A 37 41.80 -19.07 3.28
N LYS A 38 41.14 -19.78 4.22
CA LYS A 38 40.67 -21.15 3.97
C LYS A 38 39.66 -21.19 2.81
N ARG A 39 38.68 -20.29 2.82
CA ARG A 39 37.69 -20.19 1.73
C ARG A 39 38.36 -19.92 0.38
N ALA A 40 39.35 -19.03 0.32
CA ALA A 40 40.09 -18.71 -0.89
C ALA A 40 40.87 -19.92 -1.44
N ARG A 41 41.35 -20.81 -0.57
CA ARG A 41 42.00 -22.08 -0.95
C ARG A 41 41.00 -23.22 -1.24
N GLY A 42 39.69 -22.99 -1.11
CA GLY A 42 38.66 -24.02 -1.30
C GLY A 42 38.55 -25.04 -0.15
N GLU A 43 39.17 -24.75 0.99
CA GLU A 43 39.17 -25.59 2.20
C GLU A 43 37.84 -25.43 2.97
N LEU A 44 36.80 -26.11 2.49
CA LEU A 44 35.48 -26.17 3.12
C LEU A 44 35.36 -27.43 3.98
N ASP A 45 35.94 -27.40 5.18
CA ASP A 45 36.08 -28.51 6.13
C ASP A 45 35.42 -28.23 7.50
N ASP A 46 35.57 -29.14 8.47
CA ASP A 46 35.01 -28.95 9.83
C ASP A 46 35.70 -27.81 10.60
N GLU A 47 36.94 -27.46 10.25
CA GLU A 47 37.65 -26.32 10.84
C GLU A 47 36.93 -25.00 10.47
N ILE A 48 36.53 -24.82 9.20
CA ILE A 48 35.82 -23.59 8.79
C ILE A 48 34.44 -23.48 9.48
N LEU A 49 33.78 -24.60 9.76
CA LEU A 49 32.55 -24.62 10.58
C LEU A 49 32.86 -24.21 12.02
N SER A 50 33.89 -24.75 12.66
CA SER A 50 34.27 -24.34 14.02
C SER A 50 34.65 -22.85 14.10
N LEU A 51 35.40 -22.33 13.12
CA LEU A 51 35.83 -20.93 13.08
C LEU A 51 34.65 -19.97 12.88
N THR A 52 33.75 -20.29 11.94
CA THR A 52 32.56 -19.45 11.69
C THR A 52 31.60 -19.46 12.88
N GLN A 53 31.42 -20.60 13.56
CA GLN A 53 30.61 -20.71 14.77
C GLN A 53 31.10 -19.73 15.85
N LYS A 54 32.41 -19.70 16.14
CA LYS A 54 33.00 -18.80 17.14
C LYS A 54 32.67 -17.33 16.90
N LEU A 55 32.58 -16.92 15.64
CA LEU A 55 32.25 -15.53 15.28
C LEU A 55 30.74 -15.27 15.30
N LEU A 56 29.93 -16.23 14.85
CA LEU A 56 28.47 -16.11 14.79
C LEU A 56 27.82 -16.11 16.17
N GLU A 57 28.36 -16.86 17.13
CA GLU A 57 27.93 -16.80 18.54
C GLU A 57 28.12 -15.41 19.16
N LYS A 58 29.03 -14.59 18.60
CA LYS A 58 29.25 -13.20 19.06
C LYS A 58 28.50 -12.18 18.23
N ASN A 59 28.37 -12.43 16.92
CA ASN A 59 27.64 -11.57 16.01
C ASN A 59 26.93 -12.42 14.93
N PRO A 60 25.64 -12.76 15.15
CA PRO A 60 24.89 -13.59 14.22
C PRO A 60 24.50 -12.86 12.93
N ASP A 61 24.71 -11.53 12.84
CA ASP A 61 24.31 -10.74 11.67
C ASP A 61 25.34 -10.78 10.53
N VAL A 62 26.50 -11.40 10.73
CA VAL A 62 27.52 -11.54 9.68
C VAL A 62 27.08 -12.62 8.68
N TYR A 63 26.24 -12.22 7.72
CA TYR A 63 25.64 -13.11 6.72
C TYR A 63 26.69 -13.89 5.90
N THR A 64 27.87 -13.32 5.65
CA THR A 64 28.95 -13.99 4.92
C THR A 64 29.39 -15.29 5.60
N PHE A 65 29.43 -15.34 6.94
CA PHE A 65 29.82 -16.56 7.64
C PHE A 65 28.75 -17.64 7.53
N TRP A 66 27.46 -17.27 7.58
CA TRP A 66 26.38 -18.21 7.29
C TRP A 66 26.43 -18.74 5.86
N ASN A 67 26.79 -17.90 4.87
CA ASN A 67 26.96 -18.35 3.48
C ASN A 67 28.08 -19.40 3.38
N ILE A 68 29.23 -19.15 4.01
CA ILE A 68 30.37 -20.08 4.03
C ILE A 68 29.98 -21.41 4.70
N ARG A 69 29.21 -21.35 5.80
CA ARG A 69 28.67 -22.57 6.44
C ARG A 69 27.81 -23.36 5.47
N ARG A 70 26.85 -22.72 4.79
CA ARG A 70 25.97 -23.39 3.82
C ARG A 70 26.75 -24.01 2.66
N GLU A 71 27.72 -23.28 2.09
CA GLU A 71 28.63 -23.81 1.06
C GLU A 71 29.34 -25.09 1.54
N THR A 72 29.83 -25.07 2.77
CA THR A 72 30.54 -26.21 3.37
C THR A 72 29.61 -27.41 3.61
N ILE A 73 28.41 -27.16 4.15
CA ILE A 73 27.40 -28.19 4.42
C ILE A 73 26.90 -28.81 3.11
N ILE A 74 26.60 -28.00 2.09
CA ILE A 74 26.17 -28.48 0.77
C ILE A 74 27.23 -29.41 0.19
N LYS A 75 28.50 -29.00 0.18
CA LYS A 75 29.61 -29.83 -0.30
C LYS A 75 29.71 -31.17 0.45
N LYS A 76 29.48 -31.16 1.78
CA LYS A 76 29.47 -32.39 2.60
C LYS A 76 28.28 -33.30 2.26
N ILE A 77 27.09 -32.73 2.04
CA ILE A 77 25.90 -33.47 1.61
C ILE A 77 26.14 -34.09 0.22
N GLU A 78 26.70 -33.34 -0.73
CA GLU A 78 27.00 -33.83 -2.08
C GLU A 78 28.03 -34.97 -2.06
N ALA A 79 29.13 -34.79 -1.32
CA ALA A 79 30.14 -35.84 -1.16
C ALA A 79 29.58 -37.14 -0.55
N SER A 80 28.57 -37.03 0.33
CA SER A 80 27.88 -38.20 0.89
C SER A 80 26.98 -38.92 -0.11
N LYS A 81 26.49 -38.21 -1.16
CA LYS A 81 25.65 -38.78 -2.23
C LYS A 81 26.47 -39.45 -3.33
N ASP A 82 27.65 -38.90 -3.64
CA ASP A 82 28.54 -39.41 -4.69
C ASP A 82 29.33 -40.65 -4.27
N SER A 83 29.42 -40.92 -2.97
CA SER A 83 29.94 -42.19 -2.48
C SER A 83 28.94 -43.31 -2.83
N GLU A 84 29.37 -44.37 -3.51
CA GLU A 84 28.58 -45.58 -3.88
C GLU A 84 27.88 -46.27 -2.67
N VAL A 85 28.15 -45.78 -1.46
CA VAL A 85 27.58 -46.18 -0.17
C VAL A 85 26.34 -45.34 0.22
N ALA A 86 25.64 -44.72 -0.74
CA ALA A 86 24.49 -43.84 -0.50
C ALA A 86 23.32 -44.46 0.30
N SER A 87 23.37 -45.77 0.55
CA SER A 87 22.45 -46.56 1.37
C SER A 87 22.99 -46.97 2.75
N ASP A 88 24.18 -46.54 3.17
CA ASP A 88 24.70 -46.77 4.53
C ASP A 88 23.94 -45.90 5.56
N PRO A 89 23.24 -46.51 6.53
CA PRO A 89 22.56 -45.80 7.62
C PRO A 89 23.51 -44.89 8.42
N GLN A 90 24.80 -45.19 8.45
CA GLN A 90 25.78 -44.49 9.27
C GLN A 90 26.14 -43.11 8.71
N GLU A 91 26.35 -42.98 7.39
CA GLU A 91 26.60 -41.68 6.75
C GLU A 91 25.33 -40.80 6.72
N SER A 92 24.15 -41.40 6.55
CA SER A 92 22.89 -40.66 6.71
C SER A 92 22.73 -40.10 8.12
N THR A 93 23.14 -40.86 9.15
CA THR A 93 23.06 -40.42 10.54
C THR A 93 24.04 -39.27 10.82
N LYS A 94 25.22 -39.29 10.19
CA LYS A 94 26.23 -38.23 10.32
C LYS A 94 25.77 -36.89 9.75
N ILE A 95 25.17 -36.90 8.57
CA ILE A 95 24.60 -35.68 7.97
C ILE A 95 23.46 -35.13 8.84
N GLU A 96 22.57 -35.98 9.32
CA GLU A 96 21.48 -35.54 10.22
C GLU A 96 22.01 -34.97 11.55
N ASN A 97 23.07 -35.55 12.12
CA ASN A 97 23.71 -35.00 13.32
C ASN A 97 24.34 -33.63 13.07
N MET A 98 25.04 -33.45 11.94
CA MET A 98 25.58 -32.14 11.55
C MET A 98 24.45 -31.10 11.39
N LEU A 99 23.33 -31.45 10.75
CA LEU A 99 22.19 -30.54 10.63
C LEU A 99 21.57 -30.21 12.00
N ARG A 100 21.51 -31.15 12.95
CA ARG A 100 21.10 -30.89 14.33
C ARG A 100 22.04 -29.92 15.05
N GLU A 101 23.35 -30.03 14.84
CA GLU A 101 24.31 -29.08 15.39
C GLU A 101 24.10 -27.66 14.83
N GLU A 102 23.72 -27.53 13.55
CA GLU A 102 23.35 -26.23 12.97
C GLU A 102 22.04 -25.67 13.55
N LEU A 103 21.06 -26.52 13.85
CA LEU A 103 19.86 -26.09 14.58
C LEU A 103 20.22 -25.58 15.98
N PHE A 104 21.15 -26.23 16.67
CA PHE A 104 21.62 -25.75 17.97
C PHE A 104 22.34 -24.40 17.86
N LEU A 105 23.26 -24.25 16.90
CA LEU A 105 23.97 -22.99 16.66
C LEU A 105 23.00 -21.85 16.32
N SER A 106 22.07 -22.09 15.39
CA SER A 106 21.08 -21.08 15.01
C SER A 106 20.20 -20.68 16.20
N GLN A 107 19.82 -21.62 17.06
CA GLN A 107 19.09 -21.32 18.29
C GLN A 107 19.90 -20.42 19.23
N LEU A 108 21.17 -20.74 19.51
CA LEU A 108 22.04 -19.88 20.33
C LEU A 108 22.15 -18.46 19.76
N CYS A 109 22.30 -18.35 18.43
CA CYS A 109 22.36 -17.08 17.73
C CYS A 109 21.04 -16.30 17.82
N ILE A 110 19.89 -16.96 17.73
CA ILE A 110 18.56 -16.36 17.88
C ILE A 110 18.30 -15.93 19.33
N GLU A 111 18.73 -16.72 20.32
CA GLU A 111 18.64 -16.34 21.73
C GLU A 111 19.50 -15.12 22.06
N ALA A 112 20.68 -15.01 21.43
CA ALA A 112 21.55 -13.84 21.54
C ALA A 112 21.00 -12.61 20.81
N ASN A 113 20.41 -12.79 19.62
CA ASN A 113 19.75 -11.74 18.84
C ASN A 113 18.54 -12.30 18.09
N ASN A 114 17.37 -12.18 18.71
CA ASN A 114 16.12 -12.74 18.17
C ASN A 114 15.59 -12.03 16.92
N LYS A 115 16.27 -10.95 16.48
CA LYS A 115 15.98 -10.18 15.25
C LYS A 115 17.07 -10.36 14.18
N SER A 116 17.93 -11.37 14.33
CA SER A 116 18.93 -11.67 13.32
C SER A 116 18.29 -12.33 12.10
N TYR A 117 18.21 -11.60 10.99
CA TYR A 117 17.74 -12.13 9.70
C TYR A 117 18.50 -13.39 9.29
N SER A 118 19.83 -13.34 9.40
CA SER A 118 20.71 -14.41 8.92
C SER A 118 20.54 -15.70 9.72
N ALA A 119 20.37 -15.61 11.05
CA ALA A 119 20.19 -16.78 11.90
C ALA A 119 18.83 -17.48 11.63
N TRP A 120 17.74 -16.71 11.54
CA TRP A 120 16.42 -17.26 11.19
C TRP A 120 16.40 -17.87 9.79
N PHE A 121 16.99 -17.19 8.80
CA PHE A 121 17.11 -17.71 7.45
C PHE A 121 17.89 -19.02 7.41
N HIS A 122 19.04 -19.09 8.10
CA HIS A 122 19.84 -20.30 8.18
C HIS A 122 19.08 -21.44 8.84
N ARG A 123 18.37 -21.20 9.94
CA ARG A 123 17.54 -22.21 10.61
C ARG A 123 16.48 -22.79 9.68
N GLY A 124 15.73 -21.93 8.97
CA GLY A 124 14.74 -22.36 7.98
C GLY A 124 15.35 -23.16 6.83
N TRP A 125 16.54 -22.77 6.37
CA TRP A 125 17.29 -23.52 5.36
C TRP A 125 17.73 -24.90 5.86
N VAL A 126 18.24 -25.02 7.10
CA VAL A 126 18.65 -26.29 7.70
C VAL A 126 17.48 -27.27 7.77
N LEU A 127 16.30 -26.81 8.23
CA LEU A 127 15.09 -27.65 8.29
C LEU A 127 14.70 -28.22 6.92
N GLN A 128 14.92 -27.46 5.84
CA GLN A 128 14.67 -27.94 4.46
C GLN A 128 15.69 -28.97 3.97
N GLN A 129 16.86 -29.08 4.61
CA GLN A 129 17.87 -30.08 4.24
C GLN A 129 17.68 -31.41 4.99
N GLN A 130 16.96 -31.41 6.12
CA GLN A 130 16.71 -32.62 6.89
C GLN A 130 15.75 -33.55 6.16
N ARG A 131 15.99 -34.87 6.24
CA ARG A 131 15.06 -35.87 5.69
C ARG A 131 13.75 -35.94 6.49
N HIS A 132 13.87 -35.80 7.81
CA HIS A 132 12.75 -35.87 8.76
C HIS A 132 12.87 -34.75 9.81
N PRO A 133 12.56 -33.49 9.45
CA PRO A 133 12.62 -32.37 10.40
C PRO A 133 11.60 -32.57 11.54
N ASP A 134 12.01 -32.30 12.79
CA ASP A 134 11.09 -32.28 13.93
C ASP A 134 10.26 -30.98 13.94
N VAL A 135 9.28 -30.96 13.05
CA VAL A 135 8.35 -29.83 12.89
C VAL A 135 7.54 -29.53 14.15
N LYS A 136 7.31 -30.53 15.00
CA LYS A 136 6.54 -30.35 16.24
C LYS A 136 7.36 -29.58 17.27
N GLU A 137 8.62 -29.96 17.45
CA GLU A 137 9.56 -29.22 18.27
C GLU A 137 9.71 -27.79 17.76
N GLU A 138 9.83 -27.62 16.44
CA GLU A 138 10.02 -26.31 15.82
C GLU A 138 8.81 -25.38 15.98
N LEU A 139 7.58 -25.90 15.83
CA LEU A 139 6.36 -25.15 16.14
C LEU A 139 6.32 -24.75 17.63
N GLY A 140 6.74 -25.64 18.53
CA GLY A 140 6.88 -25.35 19.95
C GLY A 140 7.89 -24.24 20.24
N LEU A 141 9.02 -24.19 19.51
CA LEU A 141 9.99 -23.10 19.59
C LEU A 141 9.37 -21.78 19.12
N CYS A 142 8.64 -21.79 18.01
CA CYS A 142 7.92 -20.60 17.53
C CYS A 142 6.94 -20.08 18.59
N GLU A 143 6.18 -20.96 19.26
CA GLU A 143 5.27 -20.55 20.33
C GLU A 143 6.00 -19.94 21.52
N LYS A 144 7.12 -20.54 21.96
CA LYS A 144 7.97 -19.98 23.02
C LYS A 144 8.50 -18.59 22.65
N ALA A 145 9.02 -18.44 21.42
CA ALA A 145 9.57 -17.19 20.95
C ALA A 145 8.50 -16.09 20.81
N LEU A 146 7.28 -16.43 20.35
CA LEU A 146 6.15 -15.49 20.29
C LEU A 146 5.58 -15.14 21.67
N LYS A 147 5.72 -16.02 22.66
CA LYS A 147 5.38 -15.68 24.05
C LYS A 147 6.35 -14.63 24.62
N LEU A 148 7.62 -14.65 24.21
CA LEU A 148 8.62 -13.67 24.62
C LEU A 148 8.47 -12.34 23.87
N ASP A 149 8.22 -12.39 22.57
CA ASP A 149 7.94 -11.21 21.73
C ASP A 149 6.89 -11.56 20.68
N CYS A 150 5.63 -11.28 21.00
CA CYS A 150 4.49 -11.57 20.13
C CYS A 150 4.48 -10.76 18.82
N ARG A 151 5.31 -9.71 18.74
CA ARG A 151 5.46 -8.85 17.55
C ARG A 151 6.72 -9.15 16.75
N ASN A 152 7.46 -10.20 17.09
CA ASN A 152 8.65 -10.61 16.35
C ASN A 152 8.25 -11.21 14.99
N PHE A 153 8.30 -10.38 13.94
CA PHE A 153 7.95 -10.81 12.59
C PHE A 153 8.86 -11.92 12.06
N HIS A 154 10.12 -12.02 12.51
CA HIS A 154 10.98 -13.13 12.10
C HIS A 154 10.45 -14.48 12.57
N THR A 155 9.96 -14.54 13.81
CA THR A 155 9.34 -15.76 14.34
C THR A 155 8.05 -16.09 13.59
N TRP A 156 7.23 -15.09 13.28
CA TRP A 156 6.02 -15.28 12.46
C TRP A 156 6.36 -15.78 11.06
N ASP A 157 7.37 -15.22 10.41
CA ASP A 157 7.84 -15.61 9.09
C ASP A 157 8.37 -17.03 9.09
N HIS A 158 9.18 -17.37 10.09
CA HIS A 158 9.71 -18.71 10.28
C HIS A 158 8.60 -19.73 10.56
N ARG A 159 7.62 -19.39 11.41
CA ARG A 159 6.45 -20.25 11.64
C ARG A 159 5.72 -20.56 10.33
N ARG A 160 5.56 -19.59 9.43
CA ARG A 160 4.93 -19.83 8.11
C ARG A 160 5.74 -20.78 7.22
N VAL A 161 7.06 -20.82 7.36
CA VAL A 161 7.91 -21.82 6.70
C VAL A 161 7.67 -23.20 7.31
N VAL A 162 7.68 -23.30 8.63
CA VAL A 162 7.49 -24.57 9.36
C VAL A 162 6.10 -25.16 9.10
N ALA A 163 5.05 -24.33 9.14
CA ALA A 163 3.68 -24.72 8.84
C ALA A 163 3.54 -25.32 7.43
N LYS A 164 4.28 -24.77 6.44
CA LYS A 164 4.32 -25.35 5.09
C LYS A 164 5.05 -26.69 5.05
N LEU A 165 6.14 -26.84 5.80
CA LEU A 165 6.91 -28.10 5.86
C LEU A 165 6.09 -29.26 6.45
N CYS A 166 5.19 -28.97 7.41
CA CYS A 166 4.31 -29.97 7.99
C CYS A 166 2.89 -30.00 7.40
N HIS A 167 2.67 -29.30 6.28
CA HIS A 167 1.38 -29.25 5.58
C HIS A 167 0.20 -28.81 6.46
N LEU A 168 0.43 -27.92 7.43
CA LEU A 168 -0.67 -27.32 8.20
C LEU A 168 -1.56 -26.49 7.29
N GLY A 169 -2.86 -26.74 7.40
CA GLY A 169 -3.89 -26.05 6.65
C GLY A 169 -4.27 -24.71 7.26
N ARG A 170 -5.21 -24.06 6.57
CA ARG A 170 -5.83 -22.81 7.03
C ARG A 170 -6.55 -22.96 8.38
N PRO A 171 -7.34 -24.02 8.65
CA PRO A 171 -8.04 -24.15 9.93
C PRO A 171 -7.10 -24.16 11.14
N GLU A 172 -5.98 -24.88 11.06
CA GLU A 172 -5.00 -25.02 12.13
C GLU A 172 -4.30 -23.68 12.43
N GLU A 173 -3.95 -22.93 11.38
CA GLU A 173 -3.28 -21.64 11.54
C GLU A 173 -4.25 -20.52 11.95
N LEU A 174 -5.53 -20.60 11.59
CA LEU A 174 -6.58 -19.74 12.13
C LEU A 174 -6.81 -20.00 13.62
N GLU A 175 -6.79 -21.27 14.04
CA GLU A 175 -6.91 -21.63 15.45
C GLU A 175 -5.69 -21.19 16.26
N PHE A 176 -4.49 -21.28 15.67
CA PHE A 176 -3.30 -20.68 16.25
C PHE A 176 -3.48 -19.17 16.49
N SER A 177 -3.98 -18.44 15.48
CA SER A 177 -4.29 -17.02 15.63
C SER A 177 -5.36 -16.77 16.69
N ASN A 178 -6.41 -17.61 16.80
CA ASN A 178 -7.44 -17.48 17.83
C ASN A 178 -6.82 -17.55 19.23
N ARG A 179 -5.97 -18.55 19.49
CA ARG A 179 -5.28 -18.69 20.77
C ARG A 179 -4.46 -17.46 21.13
N LEU A 180 -3.72 -16.91 20.17
CA LEU A 180 -2.87 -15.75 20.42
C LEU A 180 -3.66 -14.46 20.66
N ILE A 181 -4.77 -14.26 19.95
CA ILE A 181 -5.67 -13.12 20.18
C ILE A 181 -6.35 -13.25 21.54
N ALA A 182 -6.83 -14.44 21.92
CA ALA A 182 -7.45 -14.68 23.23
C ALA A 182 -6.47 -14.46 24.40
N GLN A 183 -5.17 -14.72 24.19
CA GLN A 183 -4.12 -14.43 25.18
C GLN A 183 -3.76 -12.94 25.25
N ASN A 184 -3.79 -12.24 24.11
CA ASN A 184 -3.46 -10.83 24.01
C ASN A 184 -4.17 -10.21 22.78
N PHE A 185 -5.28 -9.52 23.02
CA PHE A 185 -6.07 -8.89 21.96
C PHE A 185 -5.29 -7.78 21.23
N SER A 186 -4.29 -7.17 21.87
CA SER A 186 -3.41 -6.17 21.25
C SER A 186 -2.32 -6.76 20.35
N ASN A 187 -2.37 -8.08 20.06
CA ASN A 187 -1.40 -8.74 19.20
C ASN A 187 -1.69 -8.47 17.71
N TYR A 188 -1.21 -7.32 17.22
CA TYR A 188 -1.30 -6.94 15.80
C TYR A 188 -0.85 -8.03 14.83
N SER A 189 0.21 -8.77 15.17
CA SER A 189 0.76 -9.78 14.26
C SER A 189 -0.18 -10.97 14.09
N ALA A 190 -0.93 -11.35 15.14
CA ALA A 190 -1.96 -12.38 15.05
C ALA A 190 -3.14 -11.92 14.18
N TRP A 191 -3.65 -10.70 14.39
CA TRP A 191 -4.70 -10.12 13.53
C TRP A 191 -4.28 -10.01 12.07
N HIS A 192 -3.05 -9.54 11.83
CA HIS A 192 -2.49 -9.47 10.48
C HIS A 192 -2.41 -10.85 9.83
N TYR A 193 -1.87 -11.84 10.55
CA TYR A 193 -1.75 -13.20 10.03
C TYR A 193 -3.12 -13.80 9.70
N ARG A 194 -4.11 -13.56 10.55
CA ARG A 194 -5.51 -13.92 10.30
C ARG A 194 -6.03 -13.33 8.99
N GLY A 195 -5.87 -12.02 8.78
CA GLY A 195 -6.32 -11.35 7.55
C GLY A 195 -5.66 -11.92 6.28
N VAL A 196 -4.36 -12.25 6.36
CA VAL A 196 -3.63 -12.91 5.27
C VAL A 196 -4.18 -14.32 4.97
N LEU A 197 -4.57 -15.08 6.00
CA LEU A 197 -5.19 -16.39 5.83
C LEU A 197 -6.57 -16.31 5.15
N HIS A 198 -7.33 -15.23 5.38
CA HIS A 198 -8.60 -14.99 4.67
C HIS A 198 -8.39 -14.66 3.19
N LEU A 199 -7.46 -13.74 2.88
CA LEU A 199 -7.16 -13.37 1.49
C LEU A 199 -6.67 -14.55 0.62
N LYS A 200 -5.96 -15.52 1.20
CA LYS A 200 -5.50 -16.67 0.42
C LYS A 200 -6.64 -17.62 0.00
N ALA A 201 -7.73 -17.69 0.76
CA ALA A 201 -8.85 -18.57 0.42
C ALA A 201 -9.67 -18.06 -0.77
N ASP A 202 -9.88 -16.74 -0.84
CA ASP A 202 -10.55 -16.13 -2.00
C ASP A 202 -9.77 -16.36 -3.31
N SER A 203 -8.43 -16.47 -3.25
CA SER A 203 -7.60 -16.81 -4.41
C SER A 203 -7.77 -18.25 -4.90
N THR A 204 -8.32 -19.14 -4.08
CA THR A 204 -8.68 -20.53 -4.44
C THR A 204 -10.16 -20.68 -4.81
N ASN A 205 -10.87 -19.57 -5.07
CA ASN A 205 -12.33 -19.51 -5.23
C ASN A 205 -13.12 -20.05 -4.00
N GLU A 206 -12.46 -20.19 -2.85
CA GLU A 206 -13.13 -20.46 -1.59
C GLU A 206 -13.59 -19.11 -1.01
N CYS A 207 -14.82 -18.72 -1.30
CA CYS A 207 -15.43 -17.53 -0.72
C CYS A 207 -15.28 -17.56 0.81
N VAL A 208 -14.79 -16.48 1.42
CA VAL A 208 -14.83 -16.35 2.87
C VAL A 208 -16.28 -16.35 3.34
N HIS A 209 -16.71 -17.49 3.88
CA HIS A 209 -18.08 -17.72 4.32
C HIS A 209 -18.53 -16.67 5.36
N ASP A 210 -19.76 -16.16 5.25
CA ASP A 210 -20.33 -15.12 6.14
C ASP A 210 -20.22 -15.48 7.63
N THR A 211 -20.20 -16.77 7.96
CA THR A 211 -20.00 -17.25 9.33
C THR A 211 -18.64 -16.85 9.90
N ILE A 212 -17.59 -16.90 9.09
CA ILE A 212 -16.22 -16.53 9.49
C ILE A 212 -16.14 -15.03 9.76
N ILE A 213 -16.72 -14.21 8.88
CA ILE A 213 -16.79 -12.75 9.07
C ILE A 213 -17.55 -12.44 10.36
N ASN A 214 -18.73 -13.06 10.57
CA ASN A 214 -19.53 -12.85 11.77
C ASN A 214 -18.80 -13.25 13.06
N ASP A 215 -18.05 -14.34 13.05
CA ASP A 215 -17.26 -14.76 14.21
C ASP A 215 -16.05 -13.85 14.44
N ASP A 216 -15.50 -13.25 13.40
CA ASP A 216 -14.44 -12.27 13.51
C ASP A 216 -14.95 -10.92 14.02
N LEU A 217 -16.14 -10.50 13.60
CA LEU A 217 -16.82 -9.34 14.16
C LEU A 217 -16.98 -9.48 15.68
N LYS A 218 -17.48 -10.62 16.16
CA LYS A 218 -17.58 -10.86 17.62
C LYS A 218 -16.23 -10.70 18.33
N LYS A 219 -15.14 -11.19 17.73
CA LYS A 219 -13.80 -11.09 18.31
C LYS A 219 -13.30 -9.65 18.35
N VAL A 220 -13.40 -8.91 17.24
CA VAL A 220 -12.96 -7.50 17.24
C VAL A 220 -13.83 -6.65 18.15
N THR A 221 -15.14 -6.89 18.18
CA THR A 221 -16.06 -6.22 19.10
C THR A 221 -15.62 -6.45 20.54
N SER A 222 -15.40 -7.70 20.96
CA SER A 222 -14.88 -7.98 22.29
C SER A 222 -13.54 -7.30 22.56
N ALA A 223 -12.63 -7.27 21.57
CA ALA A 223 -11.29 -6.70 21.71
C ALA A 223 -11.35 -5.18 21.94
N PHE A 224 -12.01 -4.44 21.04
CA PHE A 224 -12.06 -2.98 21.15
C PHE A 224 -13.01 -2.47 22.24
N PHE A 225 -13.94 -3.29 22.76
CA PHE A 225 -14.67 -2.94 23.99
C PHE A 225 -13.85 -3.22 25.26
N THR A 226 -12.83 -4.08 25.17
CA THR A 226 -11.92 -4.37 26.30
C THR A 226 -10.80 -3.34 26.39
N ASP A 227 -10.21 -2.99 25.25
CA ASP A 227 -9.16 -1.97 25.13
C ASP A 227 -9.39 -1.13 23.84
N PRO A 228 -10.24 -0.10 23.91
CA PRO A 228 -10.57 0.76 22.77
C PRO A 228 -9.39 1.62 22.29
N ASP A 229 -8.32 1.75 23.07
CA ASP A 229 -7.08 2.42 22.63
C ASP A 229 -6.17 1.49 21.80
N ASP A 230 -6.35 0.17 21.87
CA ASP A 230 -5.59 -0.77 21.04
C ASP A 230 -5.98 -0.67 19.57
N GLN A 231 -5.05 -0.15 18.77
CA GLN A 231 -5.22 -0.02 17.32
C GLN A 231 -5.33 -1.36 16.59
N SER A 232 -4.89 -2.48 17.17
CA SER A 232 -4.77 -3.75 16.45
C SER A 232 -6.13 -4.28 16.03
N ALA A 233 -7.10 -4.27 16.96
CA ALA A 233 -8.48 -4.63 16.68
C ALA A 233 -9.11 -3.69 15.63
N TRP A 234 -8.92 -2.37 15.76
CA TRP A 234 -9.46 -1.39 14.82
C TRP A 234 -8.92 -1.53 13.40
N VAL A 235 -7.62 -1.79 13.25
CA VAL A 235 -7.02 -2.05 11.93
C VAL A 235 -7.59 -3.33 11.30
N TYR A 236 -7.87 -4.36 12.09
CA TYR A 236 -8.53 -5.56 11.59
C TYR A 236 -10.00 -5.31 11.25
N THR A 237 -10.73 -4.53 12.05
CA THR A 237 -12.10 -4.09 11.76
C THR A 237 -12.16 -3.34 10.43
N ARG A 238 -11.19 -2.46 10.15
CA ARG A 238 -11.08 -1.79 8.84
C ARG A 238 -10.89 -2.79 7.70
N PHE A 239 -10.08 -3.83 7.89
CA PHE A 239 -9.94 -4.90 6.90
C PHE A 239 -11.27 -5.63 6.64
N LEU A 240 -12.04 -5.96 7.69
CA LEU A 240 -13.37 -6.56 7.55
C LEU A 240 -14.35 -5.64 6.80
N LEU A 241 -14.34 -4.34 7.11
CA LEU A 241 -15.13 -3.33 6.39
C LEU A 241 -14.75 -3.26 4.91
N GLU A 242 -13.46 -3.36 4.58
CA GLU A 242 -12.99 -3.34 3.19
C GLU A 242 -13.38 -4.61 2.42
N MET A 243 -13.44 -5.77 3.09
CA MET A 243 -13.90 -7.04 2.50
C MET A 243 -15.41 -7.05 2.24
N ASP A 244 -16.21 -6.48 3.15
CA ASP A 244 -17.67 -6.35 3.04
C ASP A 244 -18.11 -5.05 2.33
N SER A 245 -17.17 -4.30 1.73
CA SER A 245 -17.48 -3.03 1.07
C SER A 245 -18.14 -3.25 -0.28
N ARG A 246 -19.17 -2.46 -0.59
CA ARG A 246 -19.76 -2.39 -1.95
C ARG A 246 -18.73 -2.01 -3.02
N ARG A 247 -17.79 -1.15 -2.65
CA ARG A 247 -16.71 -0.65 -3.52
C ARG A 247 -15.46 -1.52 -3.49
N VAL A 248 -15.58 -2.78 -3.08
CA VAL A 248 -14.47 -3.75 -3.02
C VAL A 248 -13.74 -3.92 -4.36
N PHE A 249 -14.43 -3.73 -5.50
CA PHE A 249 -13.83 -3.73 -6.84
C PHE A 249 -12.80 -2.61 -7.06
N SER A 250 -12.84 -1.53 -6.28
CA SER A 250 -11.93 -0.37 -6.41
C SER A 250 -10.72 -0.44 -5.47
N LYS A 251 -10.76 -1.34 -4.47
CA LYS A 251 -9.73 -1.41 -3.42
C LYS A 251 -8.44 -2.04 -3.97
N PRO A 252 -7.25 -1.42 -3.81
CA PRO A 252 -6.01 -1.90 -4.41
C PRO A 252 -5.60 -3.34 -4.01
N LYS A 253 -5.94 -3.77 -2.79
CA LYS A 253 -5.61 -5.09 -2.25
C LYS A 253 -6.76 -6.11 -2.36
N SER A 254 -7.89 -5.71 -2.93
CA SER A 254 -9.02 -6.62 -3.12
C SER A 254 -8.66 -7.68 -4.17
N LEU A 255 -9.17 -8.89 -3.97
CA LEU A 255 -8.94 -10.04 -4.84
C LEU A 255 -9.91 -10.09 -6.03
N ILE A 256 -10.92 -9.21 -6.04
CA ILE A 256 -11.79 -9.05 -7.19
C ILE A 256 -10.95 -8.66 -8.41
N PRO A 257 -11.14 -9.31 -9.57
CA PRO A 257 -10.42 -8.98 -10.79
C PRO A 257 -10.50 -7.50 -11.11
N CYS A 258 -9.40 -6.95 -11.63
CA CYS A 258 -9.43 -5.60 -12.17
C CYS A 258 -10.25 -5.59 -13.45
N VAL A 259 -11.16 -4.63 -13.57
CA VAL A 259 -12.08 -4.48 -14.69
C VAL A 259 -12.08 -3.03 -15.17
N PRO A 260 -12.40 -2.74 -16.45
CA PRO A 260 -12.70 -1.39 -16.89
C PRO A 260 -13.83 -0.75 -16.09
N LEU A 261 -13.78 0.56 -15.89
CA LEU A 261 -14.88 1.39 -15.41
C LEU A 261 -15.41 2.28 -16.54
N THR A 262 -14.52 2.79 -17.38
CA THR A 262 -14.90 3.56 -18.58
C THR A 262 -13.97 3.24 -19.75
N VAL A 263 -14.55 3.25 -20.94
CA VAL A 263 -13.84 3.25 -22.23
C VAL A 263 -14.42 4.40 -23.02
N SER A 264 -13.57 5.35 -23.39
CA SER A 264 -13.97 6.62 -23.99
C SER A 264 -13.11 6.95 -25.20
N PHE A 265 -13.71 7.67 -26.15
CA PHE A 265 -13.09 8.02 -27.42
C PHE A 265 -13.22 9.53 -27.62
N HIS A 266 -12.07 10.22 -27.62
CA HIS A 266 -11.97 11.67 -27.85
C HIS A 266 -11.11 11.92 -29.08
N GLY A 267 -11.74 12.18 -30.22
CA GLY A 267 -11.04 12.27 -31.49
C GLY A 267 -10.40 10.93 -31.86
N ASP A 268 -9.08 10.93 -32.05
CA ASP A 268 -8.28 9.72 -32.26
C ASP A 268 -7.72 9.13 -30.95
N ASN A 269 -8.04 9.69 -29.79
CA ASN A 269 -7.51 9.22 -28.52
C ASN A 269 -8.53 8.33 -27.79
N THR A 270 -8.15 7.07 -27.55
CA THR A 270 -8.87 6.14 -26.70
C THR A 270 -8.34 6.23 -25.28
N THR A 271 -9.22 6.43 -24.31
CA THR A 271 -8.88 6.41 -22.88
C THR A 271 -9.69 5.35 -22.16
N VAL A 272 -8.99 4.45 -21.47
CA VAL A 272 -9.56 3.40 -20.62
C VAL A 272 -9.20 3.67 -19.18
N VAL A 273 -10.21 3.69 -18.30
CA VAL A 273 -10.02 3.81 -16.85
C VAL A 273 -10.38 2.49 -16.20
N MET A 274 -9.45 1.94 -15.42
CA MET A 274 -9.58 0.65 -14.76
C MET A 274 -10.02 0.81 -13.30
N SER A 275 -10.65 -0.23 -12.75
CA SER A 275 -11.13 -0.28 -11.36
C SER A 275 -9.99 -0.27 -10.34
N LYS A 276 -8.78 -0.69 -10.75
CA LYS A 276 -7.54 -0.66 -9.98
C LYS A 276 -6.38 -0.37 -10.95
N ALA A 277 -5.21 -0.02 -10.43
CA ALA A 277 -4.02 0.02 -11.27
C ALA A 277 -3.67 -1.41 -11.74
N CYS A 278 -3.55 -1.60 -13.06
CA CYS A 278 -3.27 -2.90 -13.68
C CYS A 278 -2.10 -2.81 -14.66
N THR A 279 -1.58 -3.96 -15.10
CA THR A 279 -0.58 -4.01 -16.18
C THR A 279 -1.26 -3.90 -17.55
N LEU A 280 -0.45 -3.67 -18.59
CA LEU A 280 -0.93 -3.65 -19.97
C LEU A 280 -1.57 -4.97 -20.40
N ASP A 281 -1.03 -6.11 -19.96
CA ASP A 281 -1.58 -7.44 -20.29
C ASP A 281 -3.03 -7.60 -19.78
N VAL A 282 -3.30 -7.09 -18.58
CA VAL A 282 -4.66 -7.10 -18.01
C VAL A 282 -5.58 -6.21 -18.85
N LEU A 283 -5.14 -5.01 -19.23
CA LEU A 283 -5.91 -4.13 -20.11
C LEU A 283 -6.26 -4.81 -21.44
N LEU A 284 -5.26 -5.38 -22.12
CA LEU A 284 -5.41 -6.04 -23.43
C LEU A 284 -6.28 -7.30 -23.38
N SER A 285 -6.57 -7.84 -22.19
CA SER A 285 -7.57 -8.90 -22.04
C SER A 285 -9.00 -8.42 -22.34
N PHE A 286 -9.28 -7.13 -22.12
CA PHE A 286 -10.62 -6.52 -22.26
C PHE A 286 -10.86 -5.82 -23.60
N ILE A 287 -9.80 -5.41 -24.28
CA ILE A 287 -9.91 -4.56 -25.47
C ILE A 287 -9.16 -5.18 -26.65
N THR A 288 -9.66 -4.88 -27.85
CA THR A 288 -8.97 -5.20 -29.11
C THR A 288 -8.66 -3.89 -29.81
N THR A 289 -7.40 -3.74 -30.24
CA THR A 289 -6.92 -2.54 -30.93
C THR A 289 -6.68 -2.84 -32.40
N SER A 290 -6.83 -1.82 -33.24
CA SER A 290 -6.50 -1.87 -34.66
C SER A 290 -4.99 -1.87 -34.87
N GLU A 291 -4.55 -2.28 -36.06
CA GLU A 291 -3.12 -2.35 -36.42
C GLU A 291 -2.45 -0.97 -36.49
N ASP A 292 -3.21 0.10 -36.72
CA ASP A 292 -2.74 1.49 -36.76
C ASP A 292 -2.62 2.14 -35.37
N ALA A 293 -3.02 1.42 -34.32
CA ALA A 293 -2.98 1.91 -32.95
C ALA A 293 -1.54 2.16 -32.47
N SER A 294 -1.30 3.32 -31.89
CA SER A 294 -0.06 3.63 -31.18
C SER A 294 0.14 2.71 -29.95
N PRO A 295 1.36 2.60 -29.41
CA PRO A 295 1.58 1.87 -28.17
C PRO A 295 0.76 2.44 -27.01
N TRP A 296 0.12 1.55 -26.25
CA TRP A 296 -0.60 1.94 -25.04
C TRP A 296 0.33 2.60 -24.03
N LYS A 297 -0.08 3.76 -23.53
CA LYS A 297 0.64 4.54 -22.52
C LYS A 297 -0.16 4.58 -21.22
N GLY A 298 0.45 4.14 -20.13
CA GLY A 298 -0.11 4.31 -18.78
C GLY A 298 0.13 5.74 -18.27
N ILE A 299 -0.88 6.33 -17.63
CA ILE A 299 -0.81 7.68 -17.05
C ILE A 299 -0.53 7.59 -15.54
N SER A 300 0.47 8.33 -15.07
CA SER A 300 0.87 8.37 -13.66
C SER A 300 1.62 9.66 -13.33
N THR A 301 1.36 10.22 -12.15
CA THR A 301 2.17 11.31 -11.57
C THR A 301 3.51 10.85 -11.03
N LEU A 302 3.68 9.54 -10.76
CA LEU A 302 4.85 8.99 -10.08
C LEU A 302 5.92 8.46 -11.05
N SER A 303 5.53 8.12 -12.28
CA SER A 303 6.45 7.58 -13.28
C SER A 303 6.00 7.95 -14.70
N PRO A 304 6.90 8.41 -15.58
CA PRO A 304 6.59 8.66 -16.99
C PRO A 304 6.35 7.38 -17.80
N GLN A 305 6.82 6.23 -17.32
CA GLN A 305 6.62 4.90 -17.91
C GLN A 305 6.21 3.91 -16.81
N PRO A 306 4.96 3.99 -16.33
CA PRO A 306 4.51 3.14 -15.25
C PRO A 306 4.34 1.70 -15.73
N LYS A 307 4.80 0.72 -14.93
CA LYS A 307 4.56 -0.72 -15.19
C LYS A 307 3.09 -1.11 -14.99
N SER A 308 2.39 -0.36 -14.13
CA SER A 308 0.96 -0.48 -13.92
C SER A 308 0.32 0.89 -13.78
N ALA A 309 -0.85 1.06 -14.37
CA ALA A 309 -1.60 2.30 -14.34
C ALA A 309 -3.09 2.03 -14.21
N ARG A 310 -3.81 3.02 -13.65
CA ARG A 310 -5.27 3.01 -13.63
C ARG A 310 -5.84 3.52 -14.96
N ILE A 311 -5.21 4.55 -15.52
CA ILE A 311 -5.61 5.19 -16.76
C ILE A 311 -4.64 4.77 -17.85
N TRP A 312 -5.18 4.30 -18.96
CA TRP A 312 -4.44 3.88 -20.14
C TRP A 312 -4.94 4.65 -21.35
N GLN A 313 -4.02 5.11 -22.20
CA GLN A 313 -4.34 5.82 -23.42
C GLN A 313 -3.66 5.21 -24.64
N CYS A 314 -4.34 5.31 -25.77
CA CYS A 314 -3.82 4.92 -27.07
C CYS A 314 -4.44 5.82 -28.15
N VAL A 315 -3.58 6.36 -29.02
CA VAL A 315 -4.01 7.07 -30.23
C VAL A 315 -4.24 6.07 -31.35
N SER A 316 -5.42 6.10 -31.97
CA SER A 316 -5.85 5.29 -33.11
C SER A 316 -6.95 5.99 -33.89
N ARG A 317 -6.96 5.86 -35.22
CA ARG A 317 -8.07 6.39 -36.04
C ARG A 317 -9.34 5.56 -35.90
N ILE A 318 -9.19 4.30 -35.51
CA ILE A 318 -10.29 3.37 -35.29
C ILE A 318 -10.42 3.15 -33.78
N PRO A 319 -11.58 3.49 -33.18
CA PRO A 319 -11.88 3.18 -31.79
C PRO A 319 -11.60 1.71 -31.45
N CYS A 320 -10.97 1.45 -30.30
CA CYS A 320 -10.81 0.07 -29.84
C CYS A 320 -12.18 -0.59 -29.62
N SER A 321 -12.27 -1.90 -29.84
CA SER A 321 -13.47 -2.66 -29.48
C SER A 321 -13.30 -3.26 -28.08
N VAL A 322 -14.33 -3.12 -27.25
CA VAL A 322 -14.42 -3.82 -25.97
C VAL A 322 -14.88 -5.24 -26.27
N ARG A 323 -14.13 -6.26 -25.80
CA ARG A 323 -14.45 -7.66 -26.08
C ARG A 323 -15.84 -8.00 -25.50
N PRO A 324 -16.69 -8.70 -26.28
CA PRO A 324 -18.12 -8.78 -26.01
C PRO A 324 -18.38 -9.66 -24.78
N ASN A 325 -18.94 -9.04 -23.72
CA ASN A 325 -19.68 -9.62 -22.58
C ASN A 325 -19.68 -8.73 -21.31
N LEU A 326 -19.25 -7.46 -21.38
CA LEU A 326 -19.01 -6.68 -20.16
C LEU A 326 -19.58 -5.23 -20.16
N GLY A 327 -20.37 -4.85 -21.17
CA GLY A 327 -20.64 -3.44 -21.50
C GLY A 327 -21.52 -2.65 -20.51
N GLU A 328 -22.56 -3.27 -19.93
CA GLU A 328 -23.48 -2.57 -19.01
C GLU A 328 -22.94 -2.54 -17.57
N ASP A 329 -22.30 -3.62 -17.11
CA ASP A 329 -21.81 -3.78 -15.74
C ASP A 329 -20.77 -2.72 -15.32
N PHE A 330 -19.96 -2.20 -16.24
CA PHE A 330 -18.89 -1.25 -15.89
C PHE A 330 -19.38 0.14 -15.51
N ILE A 331 -20.45 0.60 -16.17
CA ILE A 331 -21.05 1.90 -15.89
C ILE A 331 -21.65 1.89 -14.49
N ASP A 332 -22.31 0.81 -14.11
CA ASP A 332 -22.87 0.64 -12.77
C ASP A 332 -21.78 0.68 -11.70
N LEU A 333 -20.62 0.05 -11.95
CA LEU A 333 -19.46 0.12 -11.05
C LEU A 333 -18.88 1.54 -10.95
N LEU A 334 -18.84 2.30 -12.05
CA LEU A 334 -18.41 3.69 -12.00
C LEU A 334 -19.38 4.53 -11.15
N LEU A 335 -20.68 4.41 -11.40
CA LEU A 335 -21.71 5.11 -10.63
C LEU A 335 -21.65 4.72 -9.15
N GLU A 336 -21.41 3.45 -8.85
CA GLU A 336 -21.22 2.94 -7.48
C GLU A 336 -19.96 3.53 -6.82
N ALA A 337 -18.88 3.79 -7.57
CA ALA A 337 -17.68 4.45 -7.06
C ALA A 337 -17.92 5.92 -6.62
N PHE A 338 -19.02 6.53 -7.08
CA PHE A 338 -19.44 7.89 -6.77
C PHE A 338 -20.72 7.96 -5.93
N ASP A 339 -21.19 6.83 -5.39
CA ASP A 339 -22.42 6.73 -4.59
C ASP A 339 -23.68 7.19 -5.35
N ALA A 340 -23.68 7.02 -6.68
CA ALA A 340 -24.75 7.47 -7.57
C ALA A 340 -25.81 6.39 -7.87
N THR A 341 -25.55 5.13 -7.52
CA THR A 341 -26.49 4.01 -7.63
C THR A 341 -26.80 3.42 -6.25
N THR A 342 -28.04 2.95 -6.07
CA THR A 342 -28.44 2.14 -4.92
C THR A 342 -28.31 0.67 -5.29
N SER A 343 -27.26 0.01 -4.82
CA SER A 343 -27.17 -1.45 -4.91
C SER A 343 -28.24 -2.09 -4.01
N ASP A 344 -29.11 -2.92 -4.59
CA ASP A 344 -30.06 -3.80 -3.88
C ASP A 344 -29.38 -4.93 -3.07
N ARG A 345 -28.05 -5.09 -3.20
CA ARG A 345 -27.31 -6.06 -2.39
C ARG A 345 -27.33 -5.63 -0.91
N ASP A 346 -27.67 -6.55 -0.01
CA ASP A 346 -27.60 -6.39 1.45
C ASP A 346 -26.14 -6.37 1.95
N VAL A 347 -25.37 -5.44 1.43
CA VAL A 347 -23.95 -5.24 1.72
C VAL A 347 -23.82 -4.22 2.85
N GLY A 348 -22.78 -4.37 3.67
CA GLY A 348 -22.56 -3.50 4.83
C GLY A 348 -23.16 -4.04 6.12
N THR A 349 -23.39 -5.35 6.22
CA THR A 349 -23.76 -5.99 7.50
C THR A 349 -22.66 -5.79 8.54
N VAL A 350 -21.39 -5.86 8.13
CA VAL A 350 -20.25 -5.51 8.98
C VAL A 350 -20.34 -4.06 9.43
N ALA A 351 -20.54 -3.15 8.48
CA ALA A 351 -20.61 -1.71 8.75
C ALA A 351 -21.74 -1.36 9.71
N LYS A 352 -22.94 -1.93 9.53
CA LYS A 352 -24.10 -1.72 10.43
C LYS A 352 -23.77 -2.15 11.87
N LYS A 353 -23.24 -3.36 12.08
CA LYS A 353 -22.89 -3.88 13.42
C LYS A 353 -21.79 -3.09 14.11
N VAL A 354 -20.74 -2.74 13.36
CA VAL A 354 -19.61 -1.95 13.87
C VAL A 354 -20.07 -0.53 14.20
N ARG A 355 -20.94 0.08 13.39
CA ARG A 355 -21.54 1.38 13.64
C ARG A 355 -22.26 1.41 14.99
N ASP A 356 -23.11 0.42 15.27
CA ASP A 356 -23.86 0.35 16.53
C ASP A 356 -22.91 0.25 17.74
N SER A 357 -21.86 -0.58 17.62
CA SER A 357 -20.81 -0.68 18.65
C SER A 357 -20.06 0.65 18.85
N CYS A 358 -19.77 1.37 17.76
CA CYS A 358 -19.09 2.65 17.83
C CYS A 358 -19.96 3.73 18.49
N VAL A 359 -21.27 3.74 18.25
CA VAL A 359 -22.19 4.68 18.92
C VAL A 359 -22.15 4.50 20.43
N GLU A 360 -22.18 3.26 20.91
CA GLU A 360 -22.03 2.95 22.34
C GLU A 360 -20.68 3.43 22.87
N LEU A 361 -19.58 3.11 22.18
CA LEU A 361 -18.24 3.51 22.60
C LEU A 361 -18.01 5.03 22.57
N ILE A 362 -18.59 5.78 21.63
CA ILE A 362 -18.50 7.26 21.61
C ILE A 362 -19.14 7.84 22.88
N SER A 363 -20.22 7.22 23.39
CA SER A 363 -20.85 7.67 24.63
C SER A 363 -19.98 7.45 25.87
N LEU A 364 -19.13 6.42 25.85
CA LEU A 364 -18.22 6.05 26.94
C LEU A 364 -16.88 6.78 26.83
N GLU A 365 -16.35 6.91 25.62
CA GLU A 365 -15.03 7.46 25.30
C GLU A 365 -15.08 8.48 24.15
N PRO A 366 -15.64 9.68 24.39
CA PRO A 366 -15.90 10.69 23.35
C PRO A 366 -14.65 11.32 22.73
N LYS A 367 -13.46 10.97 23.22
CA LYS A 367 -12.17 11.46 22.68
C LYS A 367 -11.39 10.37 21.94
N ASN A 368 -11.92 9.16 21.86
CA ASN A 368 -11.22 8.05 21.24
C ASN A 368 -11.21 8.22 19.71
N THR A 369 -10.02 8.50 19.16
CA THR A 369 -9.84 8.74 17.73
C THR A 369 -10.26 7.55 16.88
N TRP A 370 -9.96 6.32 17.31
CA TRP A 370 -10.24 5.13 16.53
C TRP A 370 -11.74 4.89 16.39
N VAL A 371 -12.50 5.09 17.47
CA VAL A 371 -13.95 4.92 17.47
C VAL A 371 -14.60 5.91 16.49
N HIS A 372 -14.23 7.20 16.56
CA HIS A 372 -14.76 8.23 15.65
C HIS A 372 -14.36 7.97 14.19
N TYR A 373 -13.11 7.54 13.96
CA TYR A 373 -12.64 7.22 12.62
C TYR A 373 -13.40 6.03 12.01
N VAL A 374 -13.53 4.93 12.75
CA VAL A 374 -14.21 3.72 12.28
C VAL A 374 -15.72 3.95 12.15
N TYR A 375 -16.34 4.71 13.05
CA TYR A 375 -17.72 5.18 12.91
C TYR A 375 -17.94 5.89 11.58
N THR A 376 -17.06 6.85 11.26
CA THR A 376 -17.10 7.59 10.00
C THR A 376 -16.96 6.68 8.78
N LEU A 377 -16.06 5.68 8.83
CA LEU A 377 -15.94 4.67 7.77
C LEU A 377 -17.23 3.85 7.62
N CYS A 378 -17.91 3.51 8.71
CA CYS A 378 -19.18 2.79 8.64
C CYS A 378 -20.27 3.63 7.96
N LEU A 379 -20.39 4.92 8.30
CA LEU A 379 -21.35 5.82 7.65
C LEU A 379 -21.10 5.94 6.14
N LEU A 380 -19.83 6.04 5.73
CA LEU A 380 -19.41 6.08 4.34
C LEU A 380 -19.76 4.80 3.55
N GLU A 381 -19.84 3.64 4.21
CA GLU A 381 -20.20 2.38 3.57
C GLU A 381 -21.72 2.13 3.57
N ILE A 382 -22.43 2.50 4.64
CA ILE A 382 -23.87 2.26 4.80
C ILE A 382 -24.68 3.17 3.88
N ASP A 383 -24.60 4.47 4.11
CA ASP A 383 -25.39 5.46 3.39
C ASP A 383 -24.71 6.84 3.48
N PRO A 384 -23.70 7.09 2.62
CA PRO A 384 -22.97 8.36 2.61
C PRO A 384 -23.87 9.53 2.17
N ILE A 385 -25.04 9.27 1.59
CA ILE A 385 -25.94 10.31 1.10
C ILE A 385 -26.71 10.91 2.27
N THR A 386 -27.40 10.04 3.02
CA THR A 386 -28.23 10.47 4.16
C THR A 386 -27.38 11.02 5.30
N HIS A 387 -26.19 10.45 5.53
CA HIS A 387 -25.29 10.88 6.62
C HIS A 387 -24.25 11.92 6.18
N HIS A 388 -24.46 12.62 5.05
CA HIS A 388 -23.45 13.51 4.47
C HIS A 388 -22.92 14.56 5.47
N ASP A 389 -23.82 15.30 6.12
CA ASP A 389 -23.43 16.36 7.06
C ASP A 389 -22.78 15.80 8.32
N GLU A 390 -23.24 14.64 8.79
CA GLU A 390 -22.66 13.95 9.94
C GLU A 390 -21.23 13.49 9.64
N ILE A 391 -21.01 12.88 8.47
CA ILE A 391 -19.67 12.47 8.01
C ILE A 391 -18.73 13.67 7.95
N LEU A 392 -19.17 14.80 7.37
CA LEU A 392 -18.34 15.99 7.28
C LEU A 392 -17.99 16.56 8.67
N SER A 393 -18.95 16.58 9.59
CA SER A 393 -18.76 17.01 10.98
C SER A 393 -17.74 16.11 11.72
N GLN A 394 -17.87 14.78 11.60
CA GLN A 394 -16.94 13.84 12.20
C GLN A 394 -15.52 14.00 11.64
N LEU A 395 -15.38 14.16 10.32
CA LEU A 395 -14.08 14.38 9.67
C LEU A 395 -13.45 15.71 10.07
N GLU A 396 -14.26 16.76 10.25
CA GLU A 396 -13.77 18.04 10.75
C GLU A 396 -13.24 17.92 12.18
N MET A 397 -14.03 17.33 13.09
CA MET A 397 -13.62 17.07 14.47
C MET A 397 -12.34 16.21 14.56
N LEU A 398 -12.22 15.17 13.73
CA LEU A 398 -11.00 14.37 13.63
C LEU A 398 -9.80 15.23 13.17
N ALA A 399 -10.00 16.14 12.21
CA ALA A 399 -8.95 16.98 11.66
C ALA A 399 -8.50 18.12 12.59
N THR A 400 -9.39 18.65 13.42
CA THR A 400 -9.15 19.87 14.22
C THR A 400 -8.90 19.59 15.69
N GLU A 401 -9.48 18.51 16.24
CA GLU A 401 -9.52 18.28 17.69
C GLU A 401 -8.91 16.94 18.09
N LEU A 402 -9.33 15.83 17.47
CA LEU A 402 -8.98 14.49 17.95
C LEU A 402 -7.64 13.97 17.39
N ASP A 403 -7.35 14.21 16.11
CA ASP A 403 -6.20 13.61 15.42
C ASP A 403 -5.54 14.56 14.42
N VAL A 404 -5.14 15.70 14.98
CA VAL A 404 -4.56 16.85 14.29
C VAL A 404 -3.32 16.52 13.45
N ASN A 405 -2.57 15.47 13.82
CA ASN A 405 -1.38 15.03 13.09
C ASN A 405 -1.72 14.33 11.76
N ARG A 406 -2.93 13.80 11.61
CA ARG A 406 -3.43 13.11 10.40
C ARG A 406 -4.50 13.93 9.65
N ARG A 407 -4.66 15.22 9.99
CA ARG A 407 -5.70 16.11 9.45
C ARG A 407 -5.87 16.08 7.93
N GLU A 408 -4.78 15.93 7.17
CA GLU A 408 -4.84 15.93 5.70
C GLU A 408 -5.57 14.70 5.15
N ILE A 409 -5.52 13.56 5.86
CA ILE A 409 -6.29 12.36 5.49
C ILE A 409 -7.79 12.68 5.59
N TYR A 410 -8.22 13.30 6.68
CA TYR A 410 -9.63 13.63 6.90
C TYR A 410 -10.14 14.72 5.97
N ARG A 411 -9.32 15.75 5.70
CA ARG A 411 -9.63 16.80 4.71
C ARG A 411 -9.80 16.22 3.31
N LYS A 412 -8.97 15.25 2.93
CA LYS A 412 -9.06 14.53 1.67
C LYS A 412 -10.34 13.68 1.59
N MET A 413 -10.68 12.94 2.66
CA MET A 413 -11.94 12.21 2.75
C MET A 413 -13.16 13.14 2.66
N ALA A 414 -13.12 14.30 3.33
CA ALA A 414 -14.20 15.29 3.29
C ALA A 414 -14.35 15.91 1.89
N SER A 415 -13.22 16.15 1.20
CA SER A 415 -13.22 16.62 -0.19
C SER A 415 -13.82 15.57 -1.13
N ARG A 416 -13.47 14.29 -0.96
CA ARG A 416 -14.09 13.18 -1.72
C ARG A 416 -15.61 13.12 -1.50
N GLN A 417 -16.06 13.28 -0.26
CA GLN A 417 -17.49 13.27 0.08
C GLN A 417 -18.25 14.45 -0.56
N ARG A 418 -17.67 15.65 -0.58
CA ARG A 418 -18.23 16.83 -1.26
C ARG A 418 -18.20 16.68 -2.78
N PHE A 419 -17.13 16.12 -3.33
CA PHE A 419 -17.01 15.84 -4.75
C PHE A 419 -18.09 14.85 -5.24
N ASN A 420 -18.30 13.76 -4.51
CA ASN A 420 -19.39 12.81 -4.80
C ASN A 420 -20.76 13.48 -4.72
N GLN A 421 -21.00 14.38 -3.76
CA GLN A 421 -22.25 15.14 -3.68
C GLN A 421 -22.44 16.06 -4.91
N ALA A 422 -21.39 16.77 -5.33
CA ALA A 422 -21.43 17.65 -6.49
C ALA A 422 -21.78 16.88 -7.78
N LEU A 423 -21.20 15.70 -7.99
CA LEU A 423 -21.52 14.85 -9.14
C LEU A 423 -22.94 14.30 -9.15
N ARG A 424 -23.57 14.17 -7.97
CA ARG A 424 -24.97 13.75 -7.81
C ARG A 424 -25.96 14.90 -7.89
N ALA A 425 -25.48 16.15 -7.96
CA ALA A 425 -26.35 17.31 -8.15
C ALA A 425 -27.14 17.12 -9.45
N LYS A 426 -28.44 17.38 -9.38
CA LYS A 426 -29.34 17.16 -10.51
C LYS A 426 -29.54 18.43 -11.32
N THR A 427 -29.30 18.34 -12.62
CA THR A 427 -29.67 19.36 -13.60
C THR A 427 -30.71 18.75 -14.54
N ASN A 428 -31.87 19.39 -14.69
CA ASN A 428 -32.97 18.87 -15.52
C ASN A 428 -33.41 17.44 -15.17
N GLY A 429 -33.35 17.07 -13.88
CA GLY A 429 -33.79 15.77 -13.38
C GLY A 429 -32.74 14.64 -13.44
N ARG A 430 -31.56 14.87 -14.05
CA ARG A 430 -30.45 13.91 -14.15
C ARG A 430 -29.25 14.33 -13.34
N MET A 431 -28.50 13.37 -12.81
CA MET A 431 -27.26 13.65 -12.10
C MET A 431 -26.16 14.07 -13.10
N ILE A 432 -25.26 14.96 -12.70
CA ILE A 432 -24.13 15.37 -13.57
C ILE A 432 -23.30 14.17 -14.02
N ILE A 433 -23.07 13.19 -13.14
CA ILE A 433 -22.32 11.98 -13.49
C ILE A 433 -23.00 11.16 -14.60
N GLU A 434 -24.33 11.10 -14.63
CA GLU A 434 -25.08 10.39 -15.68
C GLU A 434 -24.91 11.08 -17.03
N ASP A 435 -24.94 12.42 -17.06
CA ASP A 435 -24.73 13.18 -18.29
C ASP A 435 -23.29 13.11 -18.80
N LEU A 436 -22.30 12.99 -17.90
CA LEU A 436 -20.91 12.74 -18.26
C LEU A 436 -20.71 11.34 -18.87
N VAL A 437 -21.31 10.31 -18.25
CA VAL A 437 -21.22 8.92 -18.71
C VAL A 437 -21.88 8.74 -20.07
N ASP A 438 -23.06 9.34 -20.27
CA ASP A 438 -23.78 9.29 -21.54
C ASP A 438 -23.17 10.17 -22.64
N GLY A 439 -22.11 10.94 -22.32
CA GLY A 439 -21.48 11.88 -23.25
C GLY A 439 -22.36 13.07 -23.63
N LYS A 440 -23.40 13.39 -22.84
CA LYS A 440 -24.25 14.58 -23.05
C LYS A 440 -23.54 15.87 -22.69
N THR A 441 -22.57 15.79 -21.79
CA THR A 441 -21.63 16.87 -21.45
C THR A 441 -20.25 16.28 -21.21
N THR A 442 -19.21 17.07 -21.45
CA THR A 442 -17.83 16.79 -21.01
C THR A 442 -17.32 17.87 -20.05
N ASN A 443 -18.23 18.78 -19.64
CA ASN A 443 -17.96 19.88 -18.74
C ASN A 443 -18.31 19.49 -17.30
N LEU A 444 -17.35 19.65 -16.41
CA LEU A 444 -17.52 19.43 -14.97
C LEU A 444 -17.20 20.73 -14.22
N SER A 445 -18.19 21.21 -13.46
CA SER A 445 -18.05 22.39 -12.60
C SER A 445 -18.20 21.99 -11.14
N LEU A 446 -17.19 22.32 -10.34
CA LEU A 446 -17.05 22.01 -8.92
C LEU A 446 -16.76 23.30 -8.12
N ARG A 447 -17.41 24.40 -8.49
CA ARG A 447 -17.17 25.71 -7.89
C ARG A 447 -17.64 25.76 -6.43
N GLU A 448 -16.88 26.47 -5.59
CA GLU A 448 -17.24 26.77 -4.19
C GLU A 448 -17.58 25.54 -3.33
N ALA A 449 -17.06 24.37 -3.69
CA ALA A 449 -17.35 23.10 -3.04
C ALA A 449 -16.45 22.82 -1.82
N LYS A 450 -15.63 23.78 -1.39
CA LYS A 450 -14.69 23.67 -0.26
C LYS A 450 -13.72 22.47 -0.39
N LEU A 451 -13.31 22.16 -1.62
CA LEU A 451 -12.41 21.05 -1.91
C LEU A 451 -10.97 21.41 -1.56
N THR A 452 -10.28 20.51 -0.87
CA THR A 452 -8.82 20.59 -0.60
C THR A 452 -8.02 19.58 -1.44
N SER A 453 -8.72 18.64 -2.07
CA SER A 453 -8.18 17.57 -2.90
C SER A 453 -9.20 17.20 -3.97
N LEU A 454 -8.73 16.72 -5.12
CA LEU A 454 -9.52 16.19 -6.23
C LEU A 454 -9.44 14.67 -6.31
N ASP A 455 -9.28 13.99 -5.17
CA ASP A 455 -9.20 12.53 -5.10
C ASP A 455 -10.36 11.82 -5.84
N GLY A 456 -9.99 10.89 -6.70
CA GLY A 456 -10.93 10.12 -7.52
C GLY A 456 -11.47 10.89 -8.73
N VAL A 457 -10.98 12.10 -9.04
CA VAL A 457 -11.22 12.76 -10.33
C VAL A 457 -10.63 11.94 -11.48
N GLU A 458 -9.58 11.15 -11.22
CA GLU A 458 -8.96 10.25 -12.19
C GLU A 458 -9.93 9.16 -12.71
N LEU A 459 -11.00 8.87 -11.97
CA LEU A 459 -12.06 7.97 -12.43
C LEU A 459 -12.85 8.55 -13.62
N LEU A 460 -12.80 9.87 -13.80
CA LEU A 460 -13.43 10.63 -14.88
C LEU A 460 -12.44 11.03 -15.99
N ALA A 461 -11.22 10.48 -15.98
CA ALA A 461 -10.15 10.80 -16.94
C ALA A 461 -10.55 10.67 -18.40
N GLY A 462 -11.46 9.75 -18.70
CA GLY A 462 -12.03 9.54 -20.02
C GLY A 462 -13.25 10.40 -20.37
N LEU A 463 -13.83 11.14 -19.42
CA LEU A 463 -15.15 11.77 -19.61
C LEU A 463 -15.08 13.31 -19.62
N VAL A 464 -14.09 13.90 -18.96
CA VAL A 464 -14.02 15.35 -18.74
C VAL A 464 -12.99 16.01 -19.64
N THR A 465 -13.42 17.01 -20.44
CA THR A 465 -12.55 17.86 -21.26
C THR A 465 -12.50 19.30 -20.75
N THR A 466 -13.47 19.70 -19.92
CA THR A 466 -13.53 21.04 -19.31
C THR A 466 -13.77 20.89 -17.81
N LEU A 467 -12.88 21.44 -16.99
CA LEU A 467 -12.96 21.41 -15.53
C LEU A 467 -12.91 22.82 -14.96
N ASP A 468 -13.91 23.16 -14.14
CA ASP A 468 -13.92 24.36 -13.31
C ASP A 468 -13.92 23.98 -11.83
N VAL A 469 -12.88 24.35 -11.11
CA VAL A 469 -12.69 24.12 -9.67
C VAL A 469 -12.49 25.44 -8.92
N SER A 470 -13.08 26.53 -9.43
CA SER A 470 -12.89 27.86 -8.84
C SER A 470 -13.50 28.00 -7.44
N GLY A 471 -12.89 28.82 -6.58
CA GLY A 471 -13.42 29.10 -5.24
C GLY A 471 -13.28 27.94 -4.25
N ASN A 472 -12.25 27.10 -4.43
CA ASN A 472 -11.94 25.98 -3.54
C ASN A 472 -10.68 26.27 -2.69
N HIS A 473 -10.13 25.25 -2.05
CA HIS A 473 -8.95 25.32 -1.19
C HIS A 473 -7.81 24.43 -1.72
N LEU A 474 -7.72 24.28 -3.05
CA LEU A 474 -6.65 23.53 -3.68
C LEU A 474 -5.33 24.31 -3.60
N THR A 475 -4.26 23.63 -3.21
CA THR A 475 -2.92 24.25 -3.10
C THR A 475 -2.01 23.93 -4.29
N ASN A 476 -2.39 22.96 -5.11
CA ASN A 476 -1.68 22.50 -6.30
C ASN A 476 -2.67 21.87 -7.30
N LEU A 477 -2.18 21.54 -8.50
CA LEU A 477 -2.94 20.88 -9.57
C LEU A 477 -2.39 19.49 -9.91
N ASP A 478 -1.59 18.90 -9.02
CA ASP A 478 -0.90 17.63 -9.28
C ASP A 478 -1.89 16.45 -9.32
N GLU A 479 -3.00 16.57 -8.60
CA GLU A 479 -4.07 15.56 -8.57
C GLU A 479 -4.96 15.57 -9.82
N VAL A 480 -4.81 16.56 -10.73
CA VAL A 480 -5.60 16.64 -11.97
C VAL A 480 -5.11 15.60 -12.98
N LEU A 481 -5.56 14.36 -12.80
CA LEU A 481 -5.23 13.21 -13.66
C LEU A 481 -6.23 13.05 -14.81
N LEU A 482 -6.43 14.12 -15.58
CA LEU A 482 -7.38 14.19 -16.70
C LEU A 482 -6.64 14.42 -18.01
N PRO A 483 -6.17 13.36 -18.70
CA PRO A 483 -5.31 13.51 -19.87
C PRO A 483 -6.03 14.05 -21.12
N ASN A 484 -7.37 14.09 -21.13
CA ASN A 484 -8.18 14.69 -22.20
C ASN A 484 -8.62 16.13 -21.87
N LEU A 485 -8.11 16.72 -20.79
CA LEU A 485 -8.51 18.05 -20.35
C LEU A 485 -7.98 19.13 -21.31
N GLU A 486 -8.89 19.92 -21.85
CA GLU A 486 -8.59 21.04 -22.75
C GLU A 486 -8.75 22.40 -22.05
N TYR A 487 -9.70 22.52 -21.12
CA TYR A 487 -10.03 23.76 -20.44
C TYR A 487 -9.99 23.56 -18.92
N LEU A 488 -9.12 24.28 -18.23
CA LEU A 488 -8.99 24.23 -16.78
C LEU A 488 -9.15 25.64 -16.18
N THR A 489 -10.18 25.81 -15.37
CA THR A 489 -10.39 27.01 -14.54
C THR A 489 -10.21 26.63 -13.08
N ALA A 490 -9.21 27.19 -12.41
CA ALA A 490 -8.93 26.97 -11.00
C ALA A 490 -8.69 28.30 -10.28
N ASN A 491 -9.54 29.29 -10.58
CA ASN A 491 -9.46 30.62 -9.97
C ASN A 491 -9.76 30.55 -8.47
N GLU A 492 -9.36 31.58 -7.73
CA GLU A 492 -9.75 31.76 -6.32
C GLU A 492 -9.40 30.53 -5.46
N ASN A 493 -8.21 29.96 -5.71
CA ASN A 493 -7.64 28.87 -4.91
C ASN A 493 -6.28 29.32 -4.34
N PRO A 494 -5.86 28.80 -3.18
CA PRO A 494 -4.57 29.13 -2.57
C PRO A 494 -3.38 28.43 -3.24
N ILE A 495 -3.34 28.42 -4.57
CA ILE A 495 -2.26 27.81 -5.36
C ILE A 495 -1.08 28.77 -5.36
N GLU A 496 0.04 28.34 -4.77
CA GLU A 496 1.29 29.13 -4.74
C GLU A 496 2.29 28.67 -5.80
N ARG A 497 2.25 27.39 -6.15
CA ARG A 497 3.21 26.74 -7.05
C ARG A 497 2.49 25.91 -8.09
N LEU A 498 3.09 25.85 -9.27
CA LEU A 498 2.69 24.98 -10.36
C LEU A 498 3.86 24.06 -10.68
N LEU A 499 3.62 22.75 -10.70
CA LEU A 499 4.64 21.76 -11.06
C LEU A 499 4.38 21.26 -12.49
N PRO A 500 5.42 20.85 -13.24
CA PRO A 500 5.24 20.17 -14.52
C PRO A 500 4.36 18.95 -14.35
N ASN A 501 3.22 18.93 -15.05
CA ASN A 501 2.25 17.86 -14.97
C ASN A 501 1.98 17.32 -16.38
N ILE A 502 2.37 16.06 -16.60
CA ILE A 502 2.25 15.41 -17.92
C ILE A 502 0.80 15.21 -18.38
N THR A 503 -0.19 15.27 -17.47
CA THR A 503 -1.60 15.12 -17.82
C THR A 503 -2.22 16.40 -18.36
N LEU A 504 -1.59 17.55 -18.11
CA LEU A 504 -2.06 18.86 -18.59
C LEU A 504 -1.50 19.21 -19.98
N CYS A 505 -0.87 18.26 -20.67
CA CYS A 505 -0.26 18.48 -21.99
C CYS A 505 -1.29 18.96 -23.04
N ASN A 506 -2.53 18.52 -22.92
CA ASN A 506 -3.62 18.85 -23.84
C ASN A 506 -4.41 20.11 -23.46
N VAL A 507 -4.08 20.75 -22.33
CA VAL A 507 -4.78 21.97 -21.88
C VAL A 507 -4.47 23.12 -22.83
N LYS A 508 -5.53 23.65 -23.46
CA LYS A 508 -5.51 24.81 -24.37
C LYS A 508 -5.74 26.11 -23.62
N PHE A 509 -6.55 26.07 -22.57
CA PHE A 509 -6.86 27.22 -21.72
C PHE A 509 -6.67 26.89 -20.25
N LEU A 510 -5.83 27.68 -19.58
CA LEU A 510 -5.61 27.61 -18.14
C LEU A 510 -5.96 28.96 -17.50
N SER A 511 -6.79 28.94 -16.46
CA SER A 511 -7.19 30.11 -15.69
C SER A 511 -6.87 29.92 -14.21
N LEU A 512 -6.02 30.79 -13.66
CA LEU A 512 -5.55 30.82 -12.27
C LEU A 512 -5.69 32.23 -11.68
N GLY A 513 -6.80 32.90 -12.00
CA GLY A 513 -7.13 34.23 -11.48
C GLY A 513 -7.32 34.21 -9.98
N ALA A 514 -6.90 35.28 -9.29
CA ALA A 514 -6.98 35.43 -7.84
C ALA A 514 -6.32 34.29 -7.03
N CYS A 515 -5.30 33.64 -7.59
CA CYS A 515 -4.43 32.68 -6.90
C CYS A 515 -3.18 33.36 -6.29
N HIS A 516 -2.40 32.63 -5.49
CA HIS A 516 -1.19 33.15 -4.82
C HIS A 516 0.11 32.89 -5.60
N ILE A 517 0.01 32.68 -6.92
CA ILE A 517 1.14 32.31 -7.76
C ILE A 517 2.10 33.50 -7.92
N ASN A 518 3.36 33.28 -7.55
CA ASN A 518 4.41 34.30 -7.60
C ASN A 518 5.69 33.77 -8.27
N ASP A 519 6.03 32.51 -8.03
CA ASP A 519 7.33 31.97 -8.38
C ASP A 519 7.46 31.58 -9.87
N MET A 520 8.25 32.35 -10.61
CA MET A 520 8.52 32.09 -12.03
C MET A 520 9.27 30.79 -12.26
N ASP A 521 10.13 30.37 -11.31
CA ASP A 521 10.97 29.18 -11.44
C ASP A 521 10.13 27.90 -11.39
N CYS A 522 8.99 27.95 -10.69
CA CYS A 522 7.99 26.88 -10.71
C CYS A 522 7.07 26.98 -11.93
N VAL A 523 6.56 28.18 -12.23
CA VAL A 523 5.50 28.38 -13.22
C VAL A 523 5.96 28.15 -14.65
N VAL A 524 7.11 28.69 -15.05
CA VAL A 524 7.57 28.62 -16.45
C VAL A 524 7.80 27.18 -16.91
N PRO A 525 8.53 26.32 -16.17
CA PRO A 525 8.69 24.92 -16.56
C PRO A 525 7.35 24.18 -16.69
N ALA A 526 6.41 24.46 -15.79
CA ALA A 526 5.10 23.81 -15.83
C ALA A 526 4.29 24.23 -17.06
N LEU A 527 4.20 25.53 -17.36
CA LEU A 527 3.50 26.02 -18.55
C LEU A 527 4.17 25.54 -19.84
N ARG A 528 5.50 25.45 -19.89
CA ARG A 528 6.23 24.88 -21.05
C ARG A 528 5.93 23.40 -21.29
N SER A 529 5.61 22.66 -20.24
CA SER A 529 5.23 21.25 -20.36
C SER A 529 3.81 21.06 -20.95
N MET A 530 2.98 22.11 -20.92
CA MET A 530 1.63 22.11 -21.51
C MET A 530 1.72 22.42 -23.01
N CYS A 531 2.02 21.40 -23.82
CA CYS A 531 2.33 21.60 -25.24
C CYS A 531 1.20 22.19 -26.09
N SER A 532 -0.05 22.06 -25.66
CA SER A 532 -1.22 22.60 -26.35
C SER A 532 -1.70 23.94 -25.79
N LEU A 533 -0.98 24.55 -24.84
CA LEU A 533 -1.44 25.77 -24.17
C LEU A 533 -1.45 26.97 -25.12
N GLU A 534 -2.64 27.54 -25.31
CA GLU A 534 -2.86 28.71 -26.18
C GLU A 534 -3.12 29.98 -25.37
N ARG A 535 -3.78 29.85 -24.21
CA ARG A 535 -4.27 30.98 -23.41
C ARG A 535 -4.04 30.72 -21.93
N PHE A 536 -3.44 31.69 -21.25
CA PHE A 536 -3.19 31.65 -19.81
C PHE A 536 -3.70 32.91 -19.12
N LEU A 537 -4.70 32.75 -18.23
CA LEU A 537 -5.27 33.81 -17.41
C LEU A 537 -4.75 33.71 -15.98
N TYR A 538 -4.20 34.81 -15.46
CA TYR A 538 -3.57 34.88 -14.15
C TYR A 538 -3.76 36.26 -13.49
N CYS A 539 -4.88 36.90 -13.76
CA CYS A 539 -5.22 38.19 -13.17
C CYS A 539 -5.30 38.12 -11.64
N GLU A 540 -5.07 39.26 -10.98
CA GLU A 540 -5.12 39.35 -9.51
C GLU A 540 -4.16 38.39 -8.78
N THR A 541 -3.10 37.95 -9.46
CA THR A 541 -2.00 37.18 -8.87
C THR A 541 -0.74 38.03 -8.71
N PRO A 542 0.17 37.71 -7.79
CA PRO A 542 1.50 38.34 -7.74
C PRO A 542 2.28 38.25 -9.06
N LEU A 543 2.02 37.21 -9.87
CA LEU A 543 2.64 36.97 -11.17
C LEU A 543 2.38 38.08 -12.20
N VAL A 544 1.30 38.87 -12.05
CA VAL A 544 0.97 40.01 -12.94
C VAL A 544 2.12 41.02 -13.02
N SER A 545 2.85 41.23 -11.93
CA SER A 545 4.03 42.11 -11.92
C SER A 545 5.19 41.62 -12.82
N LYS A 546 5.17 40.34 -13.24
CA LYS A 546 6.21 39.68 -14.02
C LYS A 546 5.78 39.35 -15.46
N THR A 547 4.67 39.91 -15.95
CA THR A 547 4.11 39.62 -17.27
C THR A 547 5.11 39.77 -18.42
N GLU A 548 5.97 40.79 -18.42
CA GLU A 548 6.97 40.98 -19.47
C GLU A 548 8.00 39.84 -19.53
N CYS A 549 8.45 39.36 -18.36
CA CYS A 549 9.35 38.21 -18.27
C CYS A 549 8.65 36.94 -18.75
N LEU A 550 7.39 36.74 -18.33
CA LEU A 550 6.59 35.59 -18.74
C LEU A 550 6.35 35.55 -20.26
N ALA A 551 6.10 36.71 -20.88
CA ALA A 551 5.92 36.83 -22.33
C ALA A 551 7.17 36.43 -23.12
N LYS A 552 8.38 36.70 -22.59
CA LYS A 552 9.64 36.26 -23.21
C LYS A 552 9.80 34.74 -23.16
N GLU A 553 9.38 34.11 -22.06
CA GLU A 553 9.52 32.66 -21.88
C GLU A 553 8.46 31.85 -22.64
N LEU A 554 7.29 32.44 -22.93
CA LEU A 554 6.12 31.81 -23.54
C LEU A 554 5.55 32.64 -24.72
N PRO A 555 6.31 32.82 -25.82
CA PRO A 555 5.93 33.75 -26.90
C PRO A 555 4.69 33.34 -27.70
N SER A 556 4.33 32.05 -27.68
CA SER A 556 3.17 31.49 -28.39
C SER A 556 1.88 31.50 -27.56
N VAL A 557 1.96 31.83 -26.26
CA VAL A 557 0.81 31.77 -25.35
C VAL A 557 0.22 33.16 -25.19
N ARG A 558 -1.09 33.30 -25.42
CA ARG A 558 -1.80 34.53 -25.13
C ARG A 558 -1.96 34.69 -23.61
N LEU A 559 -1.20 35.62 -23.04
CA LEU A 559 -1.23 35.98 -21.63
C LEU A 559 -2.39 36.96 -21.33
N ILE A 560 -3.16 36.67 -20.29
CA ILE A 560 -4.35 37.45 -19.88
C ILE A 560 -4.18 37.89 -18.41
N PRO A 561 -3.51 39.03 -18.16
CA PRO A 561 -3.22 39.52 -16.79
C PRO A 561 -4.39 40.28 -16.13
N HIS A 562 -5.48 40.53 -16.86
CA HIS A 562 -6.67 41.26 -16.36
C HIS A 562 -7.95 40.60 -16.89
N TYR A 563 -9.04 40.64 -16.12
CA TYR A 563 -10.37 40.30 -16.64
C TYR A 563 -10.75 41.27 -17.76
N LEU A 564 -11.34 40.74 -18.84
CA LEU A 564 -11.81 41.52 -19.98
C LEU A 564 -13.18 42.12 -19.72
#